data_AF-A0A5B8MPE8-F1
#
_entry.id   AF-A0A5B8MPE8-F1
#
_cell.length_a   1.000
_cell.length_b   1.000
_cell.length_c   1.000
_cell.angle_alpha   90.00
_cell.angle_beta   90.00
_cell.angle_gamma   90.00
#
_symmetry.space_group_name_H-M   'P 1'
#
loop_
_entity.id
_entity.type
_entity.pdbx_description
1 polymer ?
#
loop_
_entity_poly.entity_id
_entity_poly.type
_entity_poly.pdbx_seq_one_letter_code
_entity_poly.pdbx_strand_id
1 'polypeptide(L)'
;MAGEVVCFVLPSDRGHFNYAMLFAERLSDAYAVEVFAPHAARVYSPPFVSFHNLTALDDTRFDRMTRLFCAMSAHGSDPDPHKACDEANAYVGANIEEAIGEEFAADPQGAAGIQGTRENLIELKERVLRPDVALCIFDAVHFYKWVGDHCKEFGVPSLALCCTPLYLWRPADETPFPPDNLGVEPEYKEVRKDKDKVRHSKCYTLLPAILPEADAVPTGIVTGPVLCPTETGVPRDQQESFASSALREWMDASDKPIVYISLGSMLKGYPLIETIWTKLMREAADATRHRTLYSGWMPPGMGPQPGEEGELRCESWVPQAAVLAHPNTKAFVSHCGATSLNEAIFHQVPMIALPFFHDQRFNGKKLVEIGAATACLMKDTFDPAEARAAIAEALTSPRVRKTMKQLSDQIKACCGLEKVTKEAEKLIQESKL
;
A
#
# COMPACT_ATOMS: atom_id res chain seq x y z
N MET A 1 0.81 -9.67 -29.18
CA MET A 1 0.60 -10.80 -30.09
C MET A 1 -0.15 -11.88 -29.33
N ALA A 2 -0.85 -12.81 -29.98
CA ALA A 2 -1.52 -13.88 -29.24
C ALA A 2 -0.48 -14.80 -28.58
N GLY A 3 -0.68 -15.17 -27.31
CA GLY A 3 0.20 -16.06 -26.56
C GLY A 3 1.36 -15.40 -25.80
N GLU A 4 1.47 -14.06 -25.80
CA GLU A 4 2.42 -13.36 -24.91
C GLU A 4 1.81 -13.19 -23.53
N VAL A 5 2.62 -13.43 -22.49
CA VAL A 5 2.21 -13.34 -21.09
C VAL A 5 2.94 -12.18 -20.40
N VAL A 6 2.19 -11.38 -19.65
CA VAL A 6 2.75 -10.40 -18.70
C VAL A 6 2.47 -10.91 -17.29
N CYS A 7 3.52 -11.04 -16.49
CA CYS A 7 3.42 -11.37 -15.07
C CYS A 7 3.32 -10.08 -14.24
N PHE A 8 2.37 -10.00 -13.33
CA PHE A 8 2.22 -8.94 -12.35
C PHE A 8 2.38 -9.52 -10.95
N VAL A 9 3.33 -9.02 -10.18
CA VAL A 9 3.59 -9.40 -8.79
C VAL A 9 3.22 -8.22 -7.92
N LEU A 10 1.98 -8.22 -7.43
CA LEU A 10 1.40 -7.08 -6.77
C LEU A 10 0.77 -7.49 -5.42
N PRO A 11 0.77 -6.59 -4.42
CA PRO A 11 0.01 -6.82 -3.20
C PRO A 11 -1.49 -6.88 -3.52
N SER A 12 -2.22 -7.77 -2.86
CA SER A 12 -3.68 -7.78 -2.95
C SER A 12 -4.29 -6.59 -2.19
N ASP A 13 -5.33 -5.98 -2.75
CA ASP A 13 -5.97 -4.75 -2.28
C ASP A 13 -6.80 -4.88 -0.98
N ARG A 14 -6.75 -6.03 -0.30
CA ARG A 14 -7.46 -6.29 0.97
C ARG A 14 -6.62 -6.87 2.09
N GLY A 15 -5.31 -6.84 1.93
CA GLY A 15 -4.38 -7.31 2.93
C GLY A 15 -3.00 -7.17 2.36
N HIS A 16 -2.37 -6.02 2.65
CA HIS A 16 -0.94 -5.86 2.46
C HIS A 16 -0.29 -7.13 2.99
N PHE A 17 0.59 -7.71 2.14
CA PHE A 17 1.36 -8.92 2.34
C PHE A 17 0.79 -10.22 1.72
N ASN A 18 -0.52 -10.44 1.58
CA ASN A 18 -0.93 -11.53 0.68
C ASN A 18 -0.69 -11.12 -0.77
N TYR A 19 0.31 -11.72 -1.38
CA TYR A 19 0.72 -11.40 -2.74
C TYR A 19 0.03 -12.27 -3.75
N ALA A 20 -0.28 -11.67 -4.89
CA ALA A 20 -0.79 -12.37 -6.04
C ALA A 20 0.20 -12.18 -7.18
N MET A 21 0.56 -13.30 -7.81
CA MET A 21 1.29 -13.31 -9.06
C MET A 21 0.29 -13.64 -10.16
N LEU A 22 -0.10 -12.62 -10.92
CA LEU A 22 -1.06 -12.74 -12.01
C LEU A 22 -0.31 -12.88 -13.32
N PHE A 23 -0.60 -13.93 -14.07
CA PHE A 23 -0.11 -14.13 -15.42
C PHE A 23 -1.24 -13.82 -16.38
N ALA A 24 -1.13 -12.72 -17.12
CA ALA A 24 -2.11 -12.31 -18.11
C ALA A 24 -1.61 -12.67 -19.50
N GLU A 25 -2.17 -13.74 -20.07
CA GLU A 25 -1.94 -14.13 -21.45
C GLU A 25 -2.87 -13.37 -22.38
N ARG A 26 -2.31 -12.69 -23.39
CA ARG A 26 -3.11 -12.02 -24.40
C ARG A 26 -3.72 -13.02 -25.37
N LEU A 27 -5.05 -13.03 -25.45
CA LEU A 27 -5.83 -13.69 -26.49
C LEU A 27 -6.17 -12.70 -27.62
N SER A 28 -6.97 -13.10 -28.60
CA SER A 28 -7.40 -12.24 -29.72
C SER A 28 -8.06 -10.94 -29.26
N ASP A 29 -8.99 -11.05 -28.32
CA ASP A 29 -9.91 -10.01 -27.86
C ASP A 29 -10.15 -10.06 -26.35
N ALA A 30 -9.40 -10.92 -25.64
CA ALA A 30 -9.52 -11.15 -24.20
C ALA A 30 -8.16 -11.48 -23.57
N TYR A 31 -8.17 -11.77 -22.27
CA TYR A 31 -7.02 -12.30 -21.55
C TYR A 31 -7.39 -13.61 -20.85
N ALA A 32 -6.52 -14.61 -20.94
CA ALA A 32 -6.54 -15.71 -19.98
C ALA A 32 -5.68 -15.29 -18.78
N VAL A 33 -6.19 -15.51 -17.56
CA VAL A 33 -5.52 -15.07 -16.33
C VAL A 33 -5.30 -16.26 -15.41
N GLU A 34 -4.03 -16.52 -15.09
CA GLU A 34 -3.61 -17.43 -14.03
C GLU A 34 -3.21 -16.61 -12.80
N VAL A 35 -3.50 -17.08 -11.60
CA VAL A 35 -3.18 -16.41 -10.34
C VAL A 35 -2.51 -17.40 -9.40
N PHE A 36 -1.26 -17.11 -9.00
CA PHE A 36 -0.55 -17.80 -7.93
C PHE A 36 -0.62 -16.93 -6.68
N ALA A 37 -1.26 -17.42 -5.62
CA ALA A 37 -1.43 -16.66 -4.38
C ALA A 37 -1.62 -17.58 -3.15
N PRO A 38 -1.41 -17.07 -1.91
CA PRO A 38 -1.82 -17.78 -0.70
C PRO A 38 -3.30 -18.17 -0.75
N HIS A 39 -3.66 -19.29 -0.14
CA HIS A 39 -5.04 -19.81 -0.19
C HIS A 39 -6.08 -18.78 0.26
N ALA A 40 -5.76 -17.99 1.29
CA ALA A 40 -6.62 -16.94 1.82
C ALA A 40 -7.02 -15.87 0.78
N ALA A 41 -6.28 -15.72 -0.32
CA ALA A 41 -6.61 -14.80 -1.40
C ALA A 41 -7.70 -15.34 -2.36
N ARG A 42 -8.00 -16.64 -2.30
CA ARG A 42 -8.93 -17.29 -3.23
C ARG A 42 -10.33 -16.70 -3.19
N VAL A 43 -10.80 -16.27 -2.01
CA VAL A 43 -12.13 -15.66 -1.84
C VAL A 43 -12.29 -14.33 -2.58
N TYR A 44 -11.17 -13.69 -2.97
CA TYR A 44 -11.16 -12.42 -3.72
C TYR A 44 -10.85 -12.63 -5.20
N SER A 45 -10.55 -13.86 -5.62
CA SER A 45 -10.19 -14.15 -7.00
C SER A 45 -11.44 -14.28 -7.86
N PRO A 46 -11.50 -13.62 -9.03
CA PRO A 46 -12.66 -13.74 -9.91
C PRO A 46 -12.86 -15.20 -10.35
N PRO A 47 -14.12 -15.68 -10.49
CA PRO A 47 -14.38 -17.08 -10.84
C PRO A 47 -13.78 -17.56 -12.18
N PHE A 48 -13.42 -16.62 -13.06
CA PHE A 48 -12.86 -16.92 -14.39
C PHE A 48 -11.35 -17.18 -14.39
N VAL A 49 -10.62 -16.91 -13.28
CA VAL A 49 -9.17 -17.08 -13.24
C VAL A 49 -8.78 -18.52 -12.87
N SER A 50 -7.68 -19.01 -13.44
CA SER A 50 -7.04 -20.25 -12.99
C SER A 50 -6.24 -19.98 -11.72
N PHE A 51 -6.66 -20.53 -10.58
CA PHE A 51 -6.04 -20.25 -9.27
C PHE A 51 -5.09 -21.36 -8.82
N HIS A 52 -3.82 -21.03 -8.60
CA HIS A 52 -2.76 -21.88 -8.07
C HIS A 52 -2.48 -21.48 -6.63
N ASN A 53 -2.74 -22.39 -5.68
CA ASN A 53 -2.51 -22.09 -4.27
C ASN A 53 -1.01 -22.19 -3.98
N LEU A 54 -0.44 -21.19 -3.30
CA LEU A 54 0.93 -21.27 -2.82
C LEU A 54 1.00 -21.97 -1.46
N THR A 55 0.02 -21.73 -0.58
CA THR A 55 0.00 -22.17 0.82
C THR A 55 -1.07 -23.23 1.10
N ALA A 56 -0.98 -23.89 2.26
CA ALA A 56 -2.07 -24.71 2.81
C ALA A 56 -3.33 -23.86 3.11
N LEU A 57 -4.48 -24.52 3.29
CA LEU A 57 -5.80 -23.88 3.41
C LEU A 57 -5.90 -22.91 4.60
N ASP A 58 -5.29 -23.25 5.73
CA ASP A 58 -5.35 -22.55 7.01
C ASP A 58 -4.05 -21.78 7.33
N ASP A 59 -3.15 -21.66 6.36
CA ASP A 59 -1.88 -21.00 6.54
C ASP A 59 -2.04 -19.47 6.60
N THR A 60 -1.89 -18.94 7.81
CA THR A 60 -1.95 -17.50 8.12
C THR A 60 -0.61 -16.93 8.54
N ARG A 61 0.49 -17.71 8.43
CA ARG A 61 1.81 -17.32 8.97
C ARG A 61 2.34 -16.03 8.36
N PHE A 62 2.12 -15.81 7.07
CA PHE A 62 2.54 -14.58 6.37
C PHE A 62 1.86 -13.33 6.93
N ASP A 63 0.53 -13.40 7.13
CA ASP A 63 -0.25 -12.32 7.73
C ASP A 63 0.17 -12.07 9.19
N ARG A 64 0.36 -13.13 9.98
CA ARG A 64 0.83 -13.05 11.38
C ARG A 64 2.20 -12.42 11.49
N MET A 65 3.20 -12.93 10.75
CA MET A 65 4.55 -12.34 10.74
C MET A 65 4.47 -10.88 10.36
N THR A 66 3.72 -10.54 9.31
CA THR A 66 3.77 -9.16 8.86
C THR A 66 3.09 -8.20 9.82
N ARG A 67 1.98 -8.61 10.46
CA ARG A 67 1.38 -7.82 11.53
C ARG A 67 2.36 -7.62 12.69
N LEU A 68 3.08 -8.68 13.07
CA LEU A 68 4.12 -8.60 14.09
C LEU A 68 5.20 -7.60 13.70
N PHE A 69 5.78 -7.74 12.49
CA PHE A 69 6.82 -6.85 12.00
C PHE A 69 6.36 -5.38 11.94
N CYS A 70 5.18 -5.12 11.37
CA CYS A 70 4.62 -3.76 11.31
C CYS A 70 4.34 -3.17 12.69
N ALA A 71 3.86 -3.99 13.65
CA ALA A 71 3.63 -3.56 15.02
C ALA A 71 4.94 -3.19 15.72
N MET A 72 6.00 -3.98 15.53
CA MET A 72 7.33 -3.67 16.07
C MET A 72 7.96 -2.44 15.40
N SER A 73 7.82 -2.29 14.08
CA SER A 73 8.30 -1.12 13.33
C SER A 73 7.59 0.17 13.70
N ALA A 74 6.42 0.09 14.37
CA ALA A 74 5.75 1.26 14.94
C ALA A 74 6.47 1.82 16.18
N HIS A 75 7.44 1.10 16.76
CA HIS A 75 8.28 1.62 17.83
C HIS A 75 9.07 2.87 17.39
N GLY A 76 9.49 3.66 18.37
CA GLY A 76 10.15 4.94 18.17
C GLY A 76 9.17 6.12 18.18
N SER A 77 9.58 7.20 18.83
CA SER A 77 8.74 8.37 19.10
C SER A 77 9.42 9.71 18.77
N ASP A 78 10.69 9.67 18.34
CA ASP A 78 11.40 10.89 17.93
C ASP A 78 10.62 11.59 16.79
N PRO A 79 10.42 12.91 16.86
CA PRO A 79 9.75 13.63 15.79
C PRO A 79 10.54 13.55 14.48
N ASP A 80 11.87 13.37 14.50
CA ASP A 80 12.69 13.17 13.31
C ASP A 80 12.47 11.77 12.69
N PRO A 81 12.03 11.66 11.40
CA PRO A 81 11.76 10.39 10.76
C PRO A 81 12.97 9.46 10.68
N HIS A 82 14.18 10.03 10.56
CA HIS A 82 15.39 9.24 10.58
C HIS A 82 15.57 8.62 11.96
N LYS A 83 15.64 9.43 13.01
CA LYS A 83 15.87 8.91 14.36
C LYS A 83 14.79 7.92 14.81
N ALA A 84 13.52 8.18 14.52
CA ALA A 84 12.44 7.24 14.82
C ALA A 84 12.58 5.90 14.09
N CYS A 85 13.12 5.91 12.86
CA CYS A 85 13.44 4.67 12.13
C CYS A 85 14.62 3.93 12.78
N ASP A 86 15.65 4.66 13.24
CA ASP A 86 16.78 4.04 13.95
C ASP A 86 16.33 3.43 15.29
N GLU A 87 15.45 4.11 16.03
CA GLU A 87 14.81 3.58 17.24
C GLU A 87 14.00 2.31 16.95
N ALA A 88 13.19 2.33 15.88
CA ALA A 88 12.41 1.17 15.45
C ALA A 88 13.31 -0.02 15.06
N ASN A 89 14.35 0.22 14.25
CA ASN A 89 15.27 -0.81 13.80
C ASN A 89 16.06 -1.42 14.98
N ALA A 90 16.49 -0.59 15.94
CA ALA A 90 17.14 -1.07 17.16
C ALA A 90 16.18 -1.94 18.00
N TYR A 91 14.91 -1.52 18.13
CA TYR A 91 13.89 -2.31 18.82
C TYR A 91 13.60 -3.63 18.12
N VAL A 92 13.40 -3.62 16.79
CA VAL A 92 13.19 -4.85 16.01
C VAL A 92 14.39 -5.78 16.18
N GLY A 93 15.62 -5.29 15.98
CA GLY A 93 16.83 -6.11 16.11
C GLY A 93 17.02 -6.73 17.50
N ALA A 94 16.57 -6.05 18.56
CA ALA A 94 16.68 -6.56 19.93
C ALA A 94 15.58 -7.57 20.31
N ASN A 95 14.41 -7.53 19.66
CA ASN A 95 13.22 -8.26 20.12
C ASN A 95 12.63 -9.24 19.09
N ILE A 96 13.06 -9.21 17.83
CA ILE A 96 12.40 -9.99 16.75
C ILE A 96 12.46 -11.50 16.96
N GLU A 97 13.57 -12.04 17.48
CA GLU A 97 13.72 -13.48 17.72
C GLU A 97 12.76 -13.97 18.81
N GLU A 98 12.68 -13.25 19.93
CA GLU A 98 11.75 -13.54 21.03
C GLU A 98 10.30 -13.40 20.57
N ALA A 99 9.97 -12.30 19.88
CA ALA A 99 8.62 -12.03 19.41
C ALA A 99 8.14 -13.06 18.38
N ILE A 100 9.02 -13.52 17.49
CA ILE A 100 8.75 -14.66 16.59
C ILE A 100 8.54 -15.94 17.41
N GLY A 101 9.39 -16.18 18.41
CA GLY A 101 9.26 -17.33 19.31
C GLY A 101 7.92 -17.37 20.04
N GLU A 102 7.40 -16.22 20.45
CA GLU A 102 6.09 -16.08 21.11
C GLU A 102 4.92 -16.24 20.12
N GLU A 103 4.93 -15.49 19.01
CA GLU A 103 3.85 -15.51 18.00
C GLU A 103 3.66 -16.90 17.38
N PHE A 104 4.77 -17.64 17.23
CA PHE A 104 4.80 -18.97 16.66
C PHE A 104 5.07 -20.07 17.71
N ALA A 105 4.91 -19.80 19.01
CA ALA A 105 5.17 -20.77 20.08
C ALA A 105 4.34 -22.07 19.92
N ALA A 106 3.09 -21.94 19.46
CA ALA A 106 2.19 -23.05 19.19
C ALA A 106 2.37 -23.68 17.79
N ASP A 107 3.30 -23.14 16.99
CA ASP A 107 3.56 -23.50 15.59
C ASP A 107 5.08 -23.65 15.39
N PRO A 108 5.68 -24.82 15.70
CA PRO A 108 7.12 -25.04 15.63
C PRO A 108 7.74 -24.82 14.24
N GLN A 109 6.92 -24.75 13.18
CA GLN A 109 7.34 -24.43 11.80
C GLN A 109 6.97 -23.00 11.38
N GLY A 110 6.37 -22.22 12.28
CA GLY A 110 5.75 -20.94 12.01
C GLY A 110 6.70 -19.87 11.47
N ALA A 111 7.91 -19.84 12.01
CA ALA A 111 8.98 -18.93 11.59
C ALA A 111 9.75 -19.40 10.33
N ALA A 112 9.78 -20.72 10.09
CA ALA A 112 10.60 -21.34 9.05
C ALA A 112 9.88 -21.52 7.70
N GLY A 113 8.59 -21.16 7.63
CA GLY A 113 7.71 -21.48 6.50
C GLY A 113 7.07 -20.26 5.83
N ILE A 114 7.67 -19.08 5.93
CA ILE A 114 7.09 -17.88 5.33
C ILE A 114 7.26 -17.94 3.82
N GLN A 115 6.12 -18.20 3.14
CA GLN A 115 5.88 -18.27 1.69
C GLN A 115 5.84 -19.69 1.09
N GLY A 116 4.66 -20.31 1.06
CA GLY A 116 4.34 -21.42 0.16
C GLY A 116 4.95 -22.80 0.47
N THR A 117 4.44 -23.85 -0.19
CA THR A 117 5.08 -25.18 -0.20
C THR A 117 6.21 -25.20 -1.22
N ARG A 118 7.19 -26.08 -1.01
CA ARG A 118 8.35 -26.25 -1.92
C ARG A 118 7.90 -26.47 -3.36
N GLU A 119 6.95 -27.37 -3.57
CA GLU A 119 6.46 -27.73 -4.90
C GLU A 119 5.78 -26.54 -5.59
N ASN A 120 4.93 -25.80 -4.86
CA ASN A 120 4.19 -24.68 -5.42
C ASN A 120 5.11 -23.47 -5.72
N LEU A 121 6.12 -23.24 -4.88
CA LEU A 121 7.13 -22.22 -5.14
C LEU A 121 7.99 -22.54 -6.38
N ILE A 122 8.40 -23.81 -6.53
CA ILE A 122 9.13 -24.26 -7.72
C ILE A 122 8.24 -24.08 -8.96
N GLU A 123 6.99 -24.51 -8.92
CA GLU A 123 6.04 -24.34 -10.02
C GLU A 123 5.88 -22.85 -10.40
N LEU A 124 5.72 -21.98 -9.40
CA LEU A 124 5.63 -20.53 -9.59
C LEU A 124 6.89 -19.96 -10.26
N LYS A 125 8.07 -20.32 -9.75
CA LYS A 125 9.35 -19.87 -10.31
C LYS A 125 9.57 -20.39 -11.72
N GLU A 126 9.25 -21.65 -11.99
CA GLU A 126 9.30 -22.22 -13.34
C GLU A 126 8.30 -21.53 -14.28
N ARG A 127 7.11 -21.15 -13.79
CA ARG A 127 6.08 -20.42 -14.56
C ARG A 127 6.58 -19.04 -14.99
N VAL A 128 7.30 -18.33 -14.13
CA VAL A 128 7.96 -17.04 -14.45
C VAL A 128 9.02 -17.20 -15.54
N LEU A 129 9.74 -18.33 -15.55
CA LEU A 129 10.81 -18.61 -16.51
C LEU A 129 10.33 -19.20 -17.84
N ARG A 130 9.02 -19.36 -18.04
CA ARG A 130 8.53 -19.88 -19.32
C ARG A 130 8.80 -18.87 -20.46
N PRO A 131 9.17 -19.33 -21.67
CA PRO A 131 9.48 -18.44 -22.80
C PRO A 131 8.32 -17.55 -23.28
N ASP A 132 7.08 -17.84 -22.88
CA ASP A 132 5.90 -17.02 -23.18
C ASP A 132 5.82 -15.76 -22.31
N VAL A 133 6.54 -15.71 -21.18
CA VAL A 133 6.59 -14.54 -20.30
C VAL A 133 7.44 -13.45 -20.94
N ALA A 134 6.77 -12.44 -21.49
CA ALA A 134 7.40 -11.33 -22.18
C ALA A 134 7.95 -10.26 -21.22
N LEU A 135 7.33 -10.13 -20.03
CA LEU A 135 7.69 -9.14 -19.03
C LEU A 135 7.17 -9.54 -17.65
N CYS A 136 7.99 -9.35 -16.62
CA CYS A 136 7.58 -9.41 -15.23
C CYS A 136 7.56 -8.01 -14.59
N ILE A 137 6.39 -7.57 -14.13
CA ILE A 137 6.18 -6.31 -13.42
C ILE A 137 5.99 -6.61 -11.94
N PHE A 138 6.77 -5.99 -11.07
CA PHE A 138 6.73 -6.31 -9.63
C PHE A 138 6.91 -5.05 -8.77
N ASP A 139 6.39 -5.07 -7.55
CA ASP A 139 6.69 -4.02 -6.58
C ASP A 139 8.13 -4.18 -6.04
N ALA A 140 8.89 -3.08 -6.10
CA ALA A 140 10.33 -3.09 -5.89
C ALA A 140 10.76 -3.06 -4.42
N VAL A 141 9.80 -2.90 -3.49
CA VAL A 141 10.08 -2.47 -2.12
C VAL A 141 9.73 -3.54 -1.11
N HIS A 142 8.65 -4.27 -1.33
CA HIS A 142 8.20 -5.31 -0.41
C HIS A 142 8.87 -6.66 -0.73
N PHE A 143 8.26 -7.74 -0.23
CA PHE A 143 8.64 -9.14 -0.44
C PHE A 143 8.51 -9.64 -1.90
N TYR A 144 8.57 -8.76 -2.89
CA TYR A 144 8.41 -9.07 -4.31
C TYR A 144 9.67 -8.81 -5.13
N LYS A 145 10.65 -8.09 -4.54
CA LYS A 145 11.94 -7.80 -5.16
C LYS A 145 12.66 -9.06 -5.63
N TRP A 146 12.48 -10.18 -4.92
CA TRP A 146 13.08 -11.46 -5.30
C TRP A 146 12.70 -11.94 -6.68
N VAL A 147 11.47 -11.65 -7.14
CA VAL A 147 11.06 -11.99 -8.50
C VAL A 147 11.93 -11.23 -9.50
N GLY A 148 12.30 -10.00 -9.17
CA GLY A 148 13.25 -9.20 -9.94
C GLY A 148 14.63 -9.86 -10.04
N ASP A 149 15.17 -10.37 -8.93
CA ASP A 149 16.46 -11.07 -8.91
C ASP A 149 16.39 -12.41 -9.69
N HIS A 150 15.32 -13.18 -9.51
CA HIS A 150 15.04 -14.40 -10.30
C HIS A 150 14.93 -14.10 -11.80
N CYS A 151 14.23 -13.04 -12.17
CA CYS A 151 14.14 -12.59 -13.56
C CYS A 151 15.52 -12.23 -14.13
N LYS A 152 16.35 -11.53 -13.35
CA LYS A 152 17.70 -11.12 -13.76
C LYS A 152 18.64 -12.31 -13.92
N GLU A 153 18.59 -13.28 -13.01
CA GLU A 153 19.46 -14.46 -13.04
C GLU A 153 19.22 -15.34 -14.28
N PHE A 154 17.98 -15.41 -14.75
CA PHE A 154 17.57 -16.30 -15.83
C PHE A 154 17.21 -15.59 -17.15
N GLY A 155 17.22 -14.25 -17.17
CA GLY A 155 17.06 -13.45 -18.39
C GLY A 155 15.62 -13.15 -18.79
N VAL A 156 14.70 -13.05 -17.83
CA VAL A 156 13.32 -12.57 -18.06
C VAL A 156 13.31 -11.04 -17.92
N PRO A 157 12.82 -10.28 -18.91
CA PRO A 157 12.70 -8.83 -18.80
C PRO A 157 11.83 -8.45 -17.60
N SER A 158 12.22 -7.40 -16.87
CA SER A 158 11.46 -6.99 -15.70
C SER A 158 11.36 -5.48 -15.51
N LEU A 159 10.27 -5.07 -14.87
CA LEU A 159 9.93 -3.69 -14.56
C LEU A 159 9.55 -3.57 -13.08
N ALA A 160 10.40 -2.90 -12.31
CA ALA A 160 10.16 -2.68 -10.89
C ALA A 160 9.34 -1.40 -10.67
N LEU A 161 8.25 -1.48 -9.89
CA LEU A 161 7.46 -0.33 -9.46
C LEU A 161 7.88 0.08 -8.05
N CYS A 162 8.49 1.25 -7.93
CA CYS A 162 8.91 1.83 -6.66
C CYS A 162 7.83 2.81 -6.17
N CYS A 163 6.93 2.31 -5.32
CA CYS A 163 5.75 3.05 -4.86
C CYS A 163 5.95 3.86 -3.57
N THR A 164 7.12 3.78 -2.93
CA THR A 164 7.47 4.50 -1.70
C THR A 164 8.83 5.21 -1.83
N PRO A 165 9.02 6.39 -1.20
CA PRO A 165 10.31 7.06 -1.19
C PRO A 165 11.32 6.42 -0.22
N LEU A 166 10.97 5.38 0.57
CA LEU A 166 11.79 4.82 1.66
C LEU A 166 13.27 4.69 1.29
N TYR A 167 13.59 3.95 0.23
CA TYR A 167 14.97 3.67 -0.17
C TYR A 167 15.69 4.84 -0.86
N LEU A 168 14.98 5.93 -1.15
CA LEU A 168 15.59 7.15 -1.66
C LEU A 168 16.19 7.99 -0.53
N TRP A 169 15.56 8.04 0.64
CA TRP A 169 16.06 8.79 1.81
C TRP A 169 16.73 7.89 2.87
N ARG A 170 16.50 6.57 2.82
CA ARG A 170 17.14 5.53 3.64
C ARG A 170 17.67 4.37 2.76
N PRO A 171 18.72 4.59 1.94
CA PRO A 171 19.27 3.50 1.10
C PRO A 171 19.82 2.32 1.93
N ALA A 172 20.34 2.58 3.13
CA ALA A 172 20.89 1.55 4.01
C ALA A 172 19.81 0.59 4.57
N ASP A 173 18.55 1.00 4.56
CA ASP A 173 17.43 0.18 5.04
C ASP A 173 16.93 -0.78 3.94
N GLU A 174 17.51 -0.74 2.74
CA GLU A 174 17.27 -1.73 1.70
C GLU A 174 17.82 -3.10 2.15
N THR A 175 16.97 -3.88 2.82
CA THR A 175 17.34 -5.21 3.33
C THR A 175 16.95 -6.27 2.31
N PRO A 176 17.87 -7.17 1.91
CA PRO A 176 17.52 -8.34 1.12
C PRO A 176 16.75 -9.32 2.02
N PHE A 177 15.42 -9.22 2.04
CA PHE A 177 14.61 -10.30 2.59
C PHE A 177 14.81 -11.55 1.72
N PRO A 178 14.93 -12.76 2.32
CA PRO A 178 15.03 -13.99 1.56
C PRO A 178 13.88 -14.10 0.55
N PRO A 179 14.15 -14.62 -0.66
CA PRO A 179 13.21 -14.58 -1.77
C PRO A 179 11.91 -15.34 -1.51
N ASP A 180 11.98 -16.32 -0.62
CA ASP A 180 10.89 -17.18 -0.16
C ASP A 180 11.47 -18.13 0.92
N ASN A 181 10.69 -19.12 1.35
CA ASN A 181 11.15 -20.15 2.29
C ASN A 181 11.78 -21.39 1.60
N LEU A 182 12.06 -21.36 0.29
CA LEU A 182 12.48 -22.55 -0.45
C LEU A 182 13.84 -23.09 0.03
N GLY A 183 14.69 -22.17 0.52
CA GLY A 183 16.01 -22.44 1.07
C GLY A 183 17.01 -22.88 0.01
N VAL A 184 16.83 -24.09 -0.52
CA VAL A 184 17.65 -24.68 -1.58
C VAL A 184 16.88 -24.68 -2.90
N GLU A 185 17.36 -23.89 -3.86
CA GLU A 185 16.82 -23.83 -5.21
C GLU A 185 17.06 -25.14 -5.99
N PRO A 186 16.09 -25.62 -6.80
CA PRO A 186 16.38 -26.59 -7.85
C PRO A 186 17.21 -25.95 -8.98
N GLU A 187 17.75 -26.79 -9.86
CA GLU A 187 18.36 -26.29 -11.09
C GLU A 187 17.27 -25.83 -12.07
N TYR A 188 17.21 -24.53 -12.35
CA TYR A 188 16.34 -23.98 -13.39
C TYR A 188 17.04 -23.95 -14.74
N LYS A 189 16.24 -24.10 -15.80
CA LYS A 189 16.74 -23.93 -17.17
C LYS A 189 16.91 -22.45 -17.46
N GLU A 190 18.05 -22.10 -18.04
CA GLU A 190 18.28 -20.75 -18.54
C GLU A 190 17.27 -20.41 -19.65
N VAL A 191 16.59 -19.26 -19.51
CA VAL A 191 15.61 -18.80 -20.50
C VAL A 191 16.33 -18.24 -21.73
N ARG A 192 17.43 -17.51 -21.51
CA ARG A 192 18.19 -16.88 -22.59
C ARG A 192 19.70 -16.94 -22.36
N LYS A 193 20.45 -17.20 -23.43
CA LYS A 193 21.93 -17.22 -23.42
C LYS A 193 22.57 -15.84 -23.29
N ASP A 194 21.83 -14.78 -23.64
CA ASP A 194 22.30 -13.40 -23.65
C ASP A 194 21.68 -12.58 -22.51
N LYS A 195 21.35 -13.23 -21.39
CA LYS A 195 20.67 -12.63 -20.23
C LYS A 195 21.31 -11.35 -19.71
N ASP A 196 22.62 -11.19 -19.81
CA ASP A 196 23.33 -9.97 -19.40
C ASP A 196 22.94 -8.73 -20.22
N LYS A 197 22.30 -8.93 -21.39
CA LYS A 197 21.75 -7.85 -22.24
C LYS A 197 20.27 -7.58 -21.97
N VAL A 198 19.60 -8.41 -21.16
CA VAL A 198 18.20 -8.20 -20.78
C VAL A 198 18.10 -6.93 -19.98
N ARG A 199 17.16 -6.07 -20.37
CA ARG A 199 16.92 -4.83 -19.65
C ARG A 199 15.97 -5.05 -18.48
N HIS A 200 16.35 -4.46 -17.36
CA HIS A 200 15.56 -4.42 -16.12
C HIS A 200 15.38 -2.97 -15.72
N SER A 201 14.16 -2.42 -15.86
CA SER A 201 13.90 -1.01 -15.57
C SER A 201 13.26 -0.82 -14.19
N LYS A 202 13.42 0.38 -13.63
CA LYS A 202 12.76 0.82 -12.39
C LYS A 202 11.91 2.07 -12.67
N CYS A 203 10.66 2.05 -12.25
CA CYS A 203 9.73 3.17 -12.32
C CYS A 203 9.34 3.64 -10.92
N TYR A 204 9.65 4.89 -10.60
CA TYR A 204 9.22 5.53 -9.36
C TYR A 204 7.81 6.10 -9.56
N THR A 205 6.82 5.42 -8.97
CA THR A 205 5.41 5.77 -9.08
C THR A 205 5.00 6.70 -7.94
N LEU A 206 5.78 7.75 -7.75
CA LEU A 206 5.69 8.70 -6.64
C LEU A 206 5.35 10.09 -7.16
N LEU A 207 4.57 10.86 -6.40
CA LEU A 207 4.40 12.27 -6.69
C LEU A 207 5.75 12.99 -6.56
N PRO A 208 6.23 13.75 -7.57
CA PRO A 208 7.54 14.40 -7.48
C PRO A 208 7.70 15.33 -6.26
N ALA A 209 6.62 15.94 -5.78
CA ALA A 209 6.63 16.81 -4.61
C ALA A 209 6.95 16.07 -3.28
N ILE A 210 6.80 14.74 -3.23
CA ILE A 210 7.15 13.93 -2.06
C ILE A 210 8.49 13.22 -2.19
N LEU A 211 9.17 13.36 -3.34
CA LEU A 211 10.52 12.80 -3.48
C LEU A 211 11.49 13.56 -2.56
N PRO A 212 12.52 12.87 -2.03
CA PRO A 212 13.71 13.56 -1.56
C PRO A 212 14.35 14.36 -2.72
N GLU A 213 15.25 15.30 -2.41
CA GLU A 213 15.81 16.30 -3.34
C GLU A 213 16.25 15.74 -4.72
N ALA A 214 16.34 16.60 -5.74
CA ALA A 214 16.34 16.21 -7.16
C ALA A 214 17.35 15.11 -7.59
N ASP A 215 18.50 15.01 -6.91
CA ASP A 215 19.54 14.01 -7.21
C ASP A 215 19.37 12.68 -6.45
N ALA A 216 18.31 12.54 -5.66
CA ALA A 216 18.07 11.38 -4.81
C ALA A 216 17.56 10.15 -5.57
N VAL A 217 17.18 10.28 -6.85
CA VAL A 217 16.72 9.15 -7.68
C VAL A 217 17.89 8.61 -8.50
N PRO A 218 18.56 7.52 -8.06
CA PRO A 218 19.84 7.12 -8.64
C PRO A 218 19.68 6.54 -10.04
N THR A 219 18.78 5.56 -10.20
CA THR A 219 18.59 4.79 -11.44
C THR A 219 17.11 4.45 -11.64
N GLY A 220 16.47 5.06 -12.63
CA GLY A 220 15.08 4.78 -13.00
C GLY A 220 14.32 6.01 -13.50
N ILE A 221 13.02 5.83 -13.72
CA ILE A 221 12.15 6.84 -14.32
C ILE A 221 11.12 7.28 -13.29
N VAL A 222 11.04 8.58 -12.98
CA VAL A 222 9.93 9.13 -12.20
C VAL A 222 8.72 9.27 -13.11
N THR A 223 7.74 8.39 -12.92
CA THR A 223 6.52 8.36 -13.75
C THR A 223 5.40 9.20 -13.14
N GLY A 224 5.45 9.42 -11.83
CA GLY A 224 4.29 9.87 -11.07
C GLY A 224 3.42 8.68 -10.63
N PRO A 225 2.47 8.89 -9.73
CA PRO A 225 1.69 7.79 -9.20
C PRO A 225 0.81 7.15 -10.27
N VAL A 226 0.67 5.83 -10.16
CA VAL A 226 -0.23 5.04 -10.99
C VAL A 226 -1.60 5.09 -10.32
N LEU A 227 -2.52 5.84 -10.94
CA LEU A 227 -3.87 6.06 -10.45
C LEU A 227 -4.87 5.26 -11.28
N CYS A 228 -6.08 5.09 -10.74
CA CYS A 228 -7.17 4.47 -11.50
C CYS A 228 -7.45 5.28 -12.78
N PRO A 229 -7.52 4.65 -13.97
CA PRO A 229 -7.65 5.35 -15.25
C PRO A 229 -9.06 5.90 -15.53
N THR A 230 -9.92 6.04 -14.51
CA THR A 230 -11.24 6.66 -14.67
C THR A 230 -11.13 8.17 -14.48
N GLU A 231 -12.03 8.95 -15.10
CA GLU A 231 -12.09 10.40 -14.89
C GLU A 231 -12.24 10.76 -13.40
N THR A 232 -12.96 9.92 -12.67
CA THR A 232 -13.18 10.08 -11.24
C THR A 232 -12.01 9.64 -10.38
N GLY A 233 -11.03 8.91 -10.91
CA GLY A 233 -9.98 8.25 -10.12
C GLY A 233 -10.48 7.14 -9.17
N VAL A 234 -11.77 6.79 -9.22
CA VAL A 234 -12.37 5.74 -8.39
C VAL A 234 -12.45 4.43 -9.18
N PRO A 235 -11.98 3.30 -8.63
CA PRO A 235 -12.17 1.97 -9.21
C PRO A 235 -13.65 1.60 -9.37
N ARG A 236 -13.99 0.84 -10.42
CA ARG A 236 -15.39 0.49 -10.73
C ARG A 236 -16.07 -0.29 -9.60
N ASP A 237 -15.38 -1.26 -9.03
CA ASP A 237 -15.84 -2.07 -7.90
C ASP A 237 -16.10 -1.21 -6.65
N GLN A 238 -15.28 -0.18 -6.42
CA GLN A 238 -15.52 0.80 -5.36
C GLN A 238 -16.72 1.70 -5.67
N GLN A 239 -16.91 2.13 -6.92
CA GLN A 239 -18.11 2.89 -7.32
C GLN A 239 -19.39 2.07 -7.10
N GLU A 240 -19.39 0.82 -7.56
CA GLU A 240 -20.54 -0.09 -7.45
C GLU A 240 -20.86 -0.42 -5.98
N SER A 241 -19.85 -0.78 -5.19
CA SER A 241 -20.02 -1.06 -3.76
C SER A 241 -20.44 0.16 -2.95
N PHE A 242 -20.04 1.37 -3.37
CA PHE A 242 -20.41 2.60 -2.69
C PHE A 242 -21.82 3.09 -3.04
N ALA A 243 -22.21 3.00 -4.32
CA ALA A 243 -23.39 3.69 -4.87
C ALA A 243 -24.71 3.38 -4.14
N SER A 244 -24.89 2.16 -3.63
CA SER A 244 -26.10 1.72 -2.93
C SER A 244 -25.83 1.32 -1.47
N SER A 245 -24.76 1.86 -0.89
CA SER A 245 -24.36 1.53 0.48
C SER A 245 -25.06 2.41 1.52
N ALA A 246 -25.33 1.84 2.70
CA ALA A 246 -25.74 2.61 3.88
C ALA A 246 -24.70 3.68 4.28
N LEU A 247 -23.43 3.49 3.90
CA LEU A 247 -22.40 4.50 4.04
C LEU A 247 -22.69 5.72 3.15
N ARG A 248 -23.02 5.52 1.87
CA ARG A 248 -23.35 6.62 0.97
C ARG A 248 -24.58 7.39 1.45
N GLU A 249 -25.65 6.68 1.82
CA GLU A 249 -26.86 7.29 2.39
C GLU A 249 -26.52 8.13 3.63
N TRP A 250 -25.68 7.58 4.51
CA TRP A 250 -25.20 8.31 5.68
C TRP A 250 -24.46 9.58 5.26
N MET A 251 -23.53 9.53 4.31
CA MET A 251 -22.74 10.69 3.85
C MET A 251 -23.60 11.79 3.19
N ASP A 252 -24.68 11.40 2.50
CA ASP A 252 -25.63 12.31 1.84
C ASP A 252 -26.64 12.95 2.80
N ALA A 253 -26.87 12.36 3.98
CA ALA A 253 -27.92 12.78 4.91
C ALA A 253 -27.69 14.14 5.59
N SER A 254 -26.55 14.81 5.36
CA SER A 254 -26.23 16.11 5.96
C SER A 254 -25.23 16.89 5.11
N ASP A 255 -25.37 18.22 5.10
CA ASP A 255 -24.41 19.13 4.46
C ASP A 255 -23.16 19.40 5.33
N LYS A 256 -23.11 18.87 6.56
CA LYS A 256 -21.91 18.99 7.40
C LYS A 256 -20.71 18.35 6.69
N PRO A 257 -19.53 19.00 6.73
CA PRO A 257 -18.32 18.38 6.24
C PRO A 257 -18.03 17.07 6.96
N ILE A 258 -17.45 16.11 6.25
CA ILE A 258 -17.02 14.83 6.77
C ILE A 258 -15.51 14.88 6.97
N VAL A 259 -15.08 14.57 8.19
CA VAL A 259 -13.71 14.22 8.53
C VAL A 259 -13.60 12.71 8.44
N TYR A 260 -12.88 12.24 7.44
CA TYR A 260 -12.59 10.82 7.27
C TYR A 260 -11.32 10.48 8.07
N ILE A 261 -11.31 9.36 8.76
CA ILE A 261 -10.19 8.88 9.57
C ILE A 261 -9.90 7.44 9.16
N SER A 262 -8.67 7.18 8.68
CA SER A 262 -8.19 5.84 8.36
C SER A 262 -6.69 5.72 8.59
N LEU A 263 -6.34 4.80 9.50
CA LEU A 263 -4.96 4.58 9.94
C LEU A 263 -4.30 3.38 9.21
N GLY A 264 -4.90 2.95 8.10
CA GLY A 264 -4.39 1.83 7.30
C GLY A 264 -4.87 0.47 7.80
N SER A 265 -4.48 -0.58 7.09
CA SER A 265 -4.99 -1.95 7.32
C SER A 265 -4.11 -2.80 8.25
N MET A 266 -2.91 -2.31 8.60
CA MET A 266 -1.85 -3.10 9.26
C MET A 266 -1.87 -2.99 10.79
N LEU A 267 -2.45 -1.92 11.33
CA LEU A 267 -2.48 -1.65 12.76
C LEU A 267 -3.72 -2.31 13.39
N LYS A 268 -3.63 -3.60 13.69
CA LYS A 268 -4.69 -4.37 14.38
C LYS A 268 -4.21 -4.82 15.75
N GLY A 269 -5.05 -4.68 16.77
CA GLY A 269 -4.74 -5.17 18.12
C GLY A 269 -3.61 -4.42 18.83
N TYR A 270 -3.25 -3.23 18.36
CA TYR A 270 -2.22 -2.41 18.98
C TYR A 270 -2.85 -1.50 20.04
N PRO A 271 -2.51 -1.59 21.34
CA PRO A 271 -3.17 -0.83 22.41
C PRO A 271 -3.18 0.69 22.19
N LEU A 272 -2.15 1.21 21.49
CA LEU A 272 -2.09 2.62 21.13
C LEU A 272 -3.28 3.05 20.25
N ILE A 273 -3.83 2.17 19.42
CA ILE A 273 -4.99 2.48 18.56
C ILE A 273 -6.22 2.82 19.40
N GLU A 274 -6.41 2.20 20.56
CA GLU A 274 -7.53 2.54 21.46
C GLU A 274 -7.41 3.98 21.98
N THR A 275 -6.17 4.37 22.35
CA THR A 275 -5.85 5.71 22.82
C THR A 275 -6.04 6.74 21.71
N ILE A 276 -5.52 6.45 20.51
CA ILE A 276 -5.65 7.33 19.34
C ILE A 276 -7.12 7.48 18.94
N TRP A 277 -7.87 6.37 18.90
CA TRP A 277 -9.29 6.38 18.59
C TRP A 277 -10.06 7.27 19.58
N THR A 278 -9.79 7.12 20.88
CA THR A 278 -10.43 7.95 21.92
C THR A 278 -10.11 9.43 21.73
N LYS A 279 -8.83 9.77 21.59
CA LYS A 279 -8.40 11.16 21.34
C LYS A 279 -9.05 11.76 20.10
N LEU A 280 -9.15 11.01 19.01
CA LEU A 280 -9.73 11.52 17.75
C LEU A 280 -11.27 11.56 17.77
N MET A 281 -11.92 10.46 18.13
CA MET A 281 -13.36 10.27 17.97
C MET A 281 -14.17 10.83 19.14
N ARG A 282 -13.59 10.91 20.34
CA ARG A 282 -14.29 11.38 21.55
C ARG A 282 -13.87 12.77 21.98
N GLU A 283 -12.58 13.10 21.83
CA GLU A 283 -12.04 14.35 22.38
C GLU A 283 -11.80 15.41 21.30
N ALA A 284 -11.31 15.03 20.11
CA ALA A 284 -11.04 15.98 19.04
C ALA A 284 -12.25 16.24 18.13
N ALA A 285 -13.10 15.23 17.91
CA ALA A 285 -14.29 15.35 17.06
C ALA A 285 -15.27 16.42 17.57
N ASP A 286 -15.73 17.28 16.67
CA ASP A 286 -16.71 18.33 16.97
C ASP A 286 -17.96 18.14 16.10
N ALA A 287 -18.94 17.41 16.65
CA ALA A 287 -20.22 17.12 15.99
C ALA A 287 -21.01 18.40 15.64
N THR A 288 -20.69 19.56 16.21
CA THR A 288 -21.33 20.83 15.82
C THR A 288 -20.80 21.37 14.49
N ARG A 289 -19.59 20.96 14.09
CA ARG A 289 -18.88 21.47 12.90
C ARG A 289 -18.78 20.46 11.77
N HIS A 290 -18.65 19.18 12.10
CA HIS A 290 -18.41 18.13 11.12
C HIS A 290 -18.97 16.79 11.60
N ARG A 291 -19.14 15.88 10.65
CA ARG A 291 -19.40 14.46 10.90
C ARG A 291 -18.08 13.71 10.79
N THR A 292 -17.95 12.58 11.47
CA THR A 292 -16.69 11.82 11.49
C THR A 292 -16.93 10.39 11.05
N LEU A 293 -16.22 9.99 9.99
CA LEU A 293 -16.19 8.63 9.50
C LEU A 293 -14.86 8.00 9.88
N TYR A 294 -14.88 6.94 10.69
CA TYR A 294 -13.71 6.11 10.94
C TYR A 294 -13.79 4.82 10.12
N SER A 295 -12.72 4.47 9.43
CA SER A 295 -12.58 3.14 8.83
C SER A 295 -11.34 2.43 9.34
N GLY A 296 -11.49 1.19 9.75
CA GLY A 296 -10.38 0.33 10.14
C GLY A 296 -10.77 -0.65 11.23
N TRP A 297 -9.78 -1.35 11.76
CA TRP A 297 -10.00 -2.21 12.91
C TRP A 297 -10.47 -1.38 14.11
N MET A 298 -11.46 -1.92 14.83
CA MET A 298 -12.04 -1.31 16.02
C MET A 298 -11.82 -2.21 17.23
N PRO A 299 -11.40 -1.62 18.36
CA PRO A 299 -11.39 -2.33 19.62
C PRO A 299 -12.81 -2.76 20.03
N PRO A 300 -12.98 -3.94 20.65
CA PRO A 300 -14.29 -4.38 21.17
C PRO A 300 -14.92 -3.32 22.08
N GLY A 301 -16.21 -3.03 21.87
CA GLY A 301 -16.95 -2.05 22.69
C GLY A 301 -16.72 -0.58 22.33
N MET A 302 -15.84 -0.28 21.37
CA MET A 302 -15.75 1.05 20.78
C MET A 302 -16.71 1.21 19.60
N GLY A 303 -17.12 2.44 19.31
CA GLY A 303 -18.09 2.77 18.26
C GLY A 303 -18.99 3.93 18.66
N PRO A 304 -19.91 4.36 17.78
CA PRO A 304 -20.93 5.35 18.11
C PRO A 304 -21.82 4.86 19.27
N GLN A 305 -22.18 5.77 20.18
CA GLN A 305 -23.19 5.53 21.22
C GLN A 305 -24.60 5.84 20.68
N PRO A 306 -25.67 5.35 21.33
CA PRO A 306 -27.04 5.67 20.94
C PRO A 306 -27.27 7.19 20.83
N GLY A 307 -27.72 7.64 19.66
CA GLY A 307 -27.94 9.05 19.34
C GLY A 307 -26.76 9.74 18.63
N GLU A 308 -25.61 9.09 18.52
CA GLU A 308 -24.44 9.61 17.80
C GLU A 308 -24.34 9.12 16.36
N GLU A 309 -25.18 8.17 15.93
CA GLU A 309 -25.09 7.51 14.62
C GLU A 309 -25.29 8.48 13.45
N GLY A 310 -25.93 9.63 13.70
CA GLY A 310 -26.03 10.72 12.73
C GLY A 310 -24.70 11.44 12.52
N GLU A 311 -23.86 11.56 13.54
CA GLU A 311 -22.64 12.40 13.53
C GLU A 311 -21.36 11.58 13.43
N LEU A 312 -21.36 10.35 13.96
CA LEU A 312 -20.24 9.42 13.94
C LEU A 312 -20.64 8.13 13.21
N ARG A 313 -19.76 7.67 12.32
CA ARG A 313 -19.88 6.36 11.69
C ARG A 313 -18.55 5.64 11.77
N CYS A 314 -18.58 4.35 12.11
CA CYS A 314 -17.41 3.51 12.07
C CYS A 314 -17.66 2.29 11.19
N GLU A 315 -16.68 1.95 10.35
CA GLU A 315 -16.74 0.83 9.41
C GLU A 315 -15.43 0.04 9.50
N SER A 316 -15.48 -1.28 9.36
CA SER A 316 -14.25 -2.09 9.30
C SER A 316 -13.50 -1.91 7.97
N TRP A 317 -14.21 -1.54 6.92
CA TRP A 317 -13.69 -1.26 5.58
C TRP A 317 -14.64 -0.31 4.84
N VAL A 318 -14.08 0.57 4.00
CA VAL A 318 -14.85 1.46 3.12
C VAL A 318 -14.23 1.50 1.71
N PRO A 319 -15.01 1.79 0.66
CA PRO A 319 -14.47 2.12 -0.66
C PRO A 319 -13.78 3.50 -0.60
N GLN A 320 -12.53 3.51 -0.12
CA GLN A 320 -11.80 4.73 0.26
C GLN A 320 -11.73 5.77 -0.85
N ALA A 321 -11.45 5.37 -2.10
CA ALA A 321 -11.38 6.31 -3.22
C ALA A 321 -12.75 6.97 -3.45
N ALA A 322 -13.85 6.21 -3.31
CA ALA A 322 -15.20 6.74 -3.42
C ALA A 322 -15.56 7.69 -2.25
N VAL A 323 -15.14 7.35 -1.02
CA VAL A 323 -15.29 8.22 0.16
C VAL A 323 -14.52 9.52 -0.02
N LEU A 324 -13.27 9.47 -0.49
CA LEU A 324 -12.45 10.66 -0.76
C LEU A 324 -13.00 11.49 -1.91
N ALA A 325 -13.58 10.86 -2.94
CA ALA A 325 -14.26 11.52 -4.04
C ALA A 325 -15.56 12.23 -3.64
N HIS A 326 -16.15 11.85 -2.50
CA HIS A 326 -17.44 12.36 -2.07
C HIS A 326 -17.36 13.87 -1.77
N PRO A 327 -18.31 14.69 -2.26
CA PRO A 327 -18.25 16.14 -2.09
C PRO A 327 -18.25 16.57 -0.62
N ASN A 328 -18.84 15.79 0.29
CA ASN A 328 -18.85 16.12 1.72
C ASN A 328 -17.54 15.75 2.44
N THR A 329 -16.64 14.95 1.86
CA THR A 329 -15.35 14.64 2.50
C THR A 329 -14.41 15.83 2.37
N LYS A 330 -14.16 16.51 3.50
CA LYS A 330 -13.44 17.80 3.52
C LYS A 330 -12.09 17.75 4.22
N ALA A 331 -11.81 16.71 4.99
CA ALA A 331 -10.52 16.47 5.62
C ALA A 331 -10.29 14.97 5.82
N PHE A 332 -9.02 14.55 5.83
CA PHE A 332 -8.62 13.16 6.00
C PHE A 332 -7.51 13.01 7.05
N VAL A 333 -7.82 12.42 8.20
CA VAL A 333 -6.81 11.98 9.17
C VAL A 333 -6.25 10.64 8.70
N SER A 334 -4.96 10.63 8.36
CA SER A 334 -4.35 9.51 7.65
C SER A 334 -3.00 9.11 8.23
N HIS A 335 -2.72 7.81 8.22
CA HIS A 335 -1.38 7.27 8.48
C HIS A 335 -0.34 7.63 7.42
N CYS A 336 -0.71 8.29 6.31
CA CYS A 336 0.22 8.75 5.26
C CYS A 336 0.92 7.63 4.48
N GLY A 337 0.27 6.47 4.32
CA GLY A 337 0.67 5.49 3.31
C GLY A 337 0.58 6.06 1.89
N ALA A 338 1.46 5.58 1.00
CA ALA A 338 1.62 6.13 -0.34
C ALA A 338 0.33 6.13 -1.18
N THR A 339 -0.49 5.08 -1.10
CA THR A 339 -1.78 5.05 -1.82
C THR A 339 -2.77 6.08 -1.25
N SER A 340 -2.97 6.08 0.07
CA SER A 340 -3.92 6.98 0.75
C SER A 340 -3.58 8.46 0.52
N LEU A 341 -2.29 8.85 0.53
CA LEU A 341 -1.92 10.24 0.26
C LEU A 341 -2.15 10.61 -1.21
N ASN A 342 -1.91 9.70 -2.16
CA ASN A 342 -2.13 9.96 -3.58
C ASN A 342 -3.62 10.12 -3.90
N GLU A 343 -4.47 9.28 -3.32
CA GLU A 343 -5.94 9.40 -3.44
C GLU A 343 -6.45 10.71 -2.84
N ALA A 344 -5.97 11.08 -1.64
CA ALA A 344 -6.35 12.33 -0.99
C ALA A 344 -5.96 13.56 -1.83
N ILE A 345 -4.75 13.56 -2.39
CA ILE A 345 -4.26 14.61 -3.30
C ILE A 345 -5.09 14.64 -4.58
N PHE A 346 -5.37 13.48 -5.19
CA PHE A 346 -6.18 13.40 -6.40
C PHE A 346 -7.57 14.03 -6.20
N HIS A 347 -8.20 13.76 -5.06
CA HIS A 347 -9.52 14.27 -4.68
C HIS A 347 -9.51 15.61 -3.94
N GLN A 348 -8.34 16.25 -3.78
CA GLN A 348 -8.20 17.57 -3.16
C GLN A 348 -8.69 17.62 -1.70
N VAL A 349 -8.54 16.51 -0.97
CA VAL A 349 -8.91 16.39 0.45
C VAL A 349 -7.67 16.68 1.32
N PRO A 350 -7.59 17.83 2.02
CA PRO A 350 -6.55 18.15 2.97
C PRO A 350 -6.36 17.07 4.02
N MET A 351 -5.10 16.85 4.38
CA MET A 351 -4.73 15.78 5.29
C MET A 351 -4.39 16.31 6.69
N ILE A 352 -4.58 15.44 7.68
CA ILE A 352 -3.95 15.54 8.99
C ILE A 352 -3.10 14.27 9.09
N ALA A 353 -1.78 14.42 9.13
CA ALA A 353 -0.87 13.28 9.16
C ALA A 353 -0.79 12.70 10.56
N LEU A 354 -0.93 11.38 10.69
CA LEU A 354 -0.72 10.62 11.93
C LEU A 354 0.08 9.35 11.61
N PRO A 355 1.38 9.48 11.30
CA PRO A 355 2.20 8.38 10.81
C PRO A 355 2.61 7.40 11.92
N PHE A 356 2.79 6.13 11.57
CA PHE A 356 3.18 5.09 12.52
C PHE A 356 4.59 4.57 12.31
N PHE A 357 4.98 4.21 11.09
CA PHE A 357 6.25 3.52 10.82
C PHE A 357 6.85 3.83 9.44
N HIS A 358 8.14 3.54 9.29
CA HIS A 358 8.90 3.66 8.04
C HIS A 358 8.63 4.99 7.28
N ASP A 359 8.30 4.88 6.00
CA ASP A 359 8.08 6.00 5.08
C ASP A 359 6.89 6.87 5.44
N GLN A 360 5.93 6.38 6.23
CA GLN A 360 4.79 7.17 6.70
C GLN A 360 5.25 8.44 7.43
N ARG A 361 6.29 8.33 8.25
CA ARG A 361 6.84 9.45 9.04
C ARG A 361 7.43 10.52 8.12
N PHE A 362 8.17 10.08 7.11
CA PHE A 362 8.72 10.95 6.08
C PHE A 362 7.61 11.59 5.25
N ASN A 363 6.65 10.79 4.77
CA ASN A 363 5.50 11.25 3.98
C ASN A 363 4.69 12.29 4.77
N GLY A 364 4.36 12.03 6.03
CA GLY A 364 3.60 12.93 6.89
C GLY A 364 4.27 14.29 7.06
N LYS A 365 5.58 14.31 7.33
CA LYS A 365 6.35 15.56 7.39
C LYS A 365 6.38 16.28 6.05
N LYS A 366 6.61 15.56 4.96
CA LYS A 366 6.69 16.14 3.62
C LYS A 366 5.35 16.74 3.19
N LEU A 367 4.23 16.11 3.56
CA LEU A 367 2.88 16.64 3.31
C LEU A 367 2.64 17.97 4.03
N VAL A 368 3.13 18.15 5.26
CA VAL A 368 3.07 19.44 5.97
C VAL A 368 3.96 20.48 5.28
N GLU A 369 5.21 20.10 4.93
CA GLU A 369 6.16 20.98 4.25
C GLU A 369 5.61 21.54 2.93
N ILE A 370 5.00 20.68 2.10
CA ILE A 370 4.41 21.09 0.82
C ILE A 370 3.02 21.73 0.98
N GLY A 371 2.46 21.76 2.19
CA GLY A 371 1.17 22.39 2.50
C GLY A 371 -0.07 21.56 2.13
N ALA A 372 0.08 20.25 1.96
CA ALA A 372 -1.02 19.29 1.74
C ALA A 372 -1.66 18.80 3.05
N ALA A 373 -0.91 18.84 4.15
CA ALA A 373 -1.39 18.54 5.49
C ALA A 373 -1.29 19.75 6.43
N THR A 374 -2.21 19.86 7.39
CA THR A 374 -2.20 20.95 8.39
C THR A 374 -1.35 20.64 9.61
N ALA A 375 -1.19 19.36 9.95
CA ALA A 375 -0.34 18.91 11.05
C ALA A 375 0.22 17.52 10.78
N CYS A 376 1.30 17.20 11.49
CA CYS A 376 1.85 15.85 11.62
C CYS A 376 1.81 15.48 13.10
N LEU A 377 0.73 14.81 13.51
CA LEU A 377 0.45 14.40 14.88
C LEU A 377 1.33 13.20 15.24
N MET A 378 2.14 13.35 16.28
CA MET A 378 2.97 12.27 16.79
C MET A 378 2.12 11.29 17.59
N LYS A 379 2.00 10.05 17.11
CA LYS A 379 1.08 9.02 17.63
C LYS A 379 1.09 8.82 19.15
N ASP A 380 2.26 8.99 19.78
CA ASP A 380 2.45 8.75 21.22
C ASP A 380 2.13 9.99 22.07
N THR A 381 2.30 11.20 21.51
CA THR A 381 2.38 12.44 22.30
C THR A 381 1.36 13.51 21.92
N PHE A 382 0.71 13.40 20.75
CA PHE A 382 -0.26 14.42 20.33
C PHE A 382 -1.39 14.55 21.35
N ASP A 383 -1.86 15.78 21.55
CA ASP A 383 -3.02 16.05 22.39
C ASP A 383 -4.29 16.26 21.55
N PRO A 384 -5.49 16.01 22.10
CA PRO A 384 -6.74 16.18 21.36
C PRO A 384 -7.02 17.61 20.89
N ALA A 385 -6.47 18.63 21.57
CA ALA A 385 -6.66 20.02 21.18
C ALA A 385 -5.83 20.35 19.93
N GLU A 386 -4.63 19.80 19.80
CA GLU A 386 -3.80 19.83 18.60
C GLU A 386 -4.55 19.19 17.42
N ALA A 387 -5.09 17.98 17.61
CA ALA A 387 -5.88 17.30 16.59
C ALA A 387 -7.12 18.11 16.17
N ARG A 388 -7.86 18.67 17.14
CA ARG A 388 -9.03 19.52 16.88
C ARG A 388 -8.65 20.78 16.09
N ALA A 389 -7.56 21.43 16.45
CA ALA A 389 -7.06 22.63 15.74
C ALA A 389 -6.66 22.29 14.30
N ALA A 390 -5.91 21.20 14.10
CA ALA A 390 -5.51 20.72 12.78
C ALA A 390 -6.71 20.37 11.89
N ILE A 391 -7.74 19.72 12.44
CA ILE A 391 -9.00 19.42 11.75
C ILE A 391 -9.73 20.72 11.38
N ALA A 392 -9.87 21.66 12.32
CA ALA A 392 -10.54 22.94 12.06
C ALA A 392 -9.84 23.75 10.96
N GLU A 393 -8.51 23.76 10.94
CA GLU A 393 -7.72 24.38 9.86
C GLU A 393 -7.94 23.64 8.53
N ALA A 394 -7.87 22.31 8.53
CA ALA A 394 -8.03 21.51 7.30
C ALA A 394 -9.39 21.71 6.64
N LEU A 395 -10.44 21.91 7.46
CA LEU A 395 -11.79 22.19 6.99
C LEU A 395 -11.90 23.57 6.33
N THR A 396 -11.18 24.58 6.83
CA THR A 396 -11.47 26.00 6.52
C THR A 396 -10.36 26.74 5.75
N SER A 397 -9.11 26.27 5.76
CA SER A 397 -7.94 27.01 5.26
C SER A 397 -7.94 27.15 3.73
N PRO A 398 -8.08 28.38 3.18
CA PRO A 398 -8.02 28.60 1.73
C PRO A 398 -6.64 28.30 1.15
N ARG A 399 -5.58 28.50 1.95
CA ARG A 399 -4.20 28.18 1.57
C ARG A 399 -4.06 26.69 1.26
N VAL A 400 -4.50 25.84 2.19
CA VAL A 400 -4.41 24.38 2.03
C VAL A 400 -5.26 23.92 0.85
N ARG A 401 -6.47 24.47 0.67
CA ARG A 401 -7.31 24.17 -0.52
C ARG A 401 -6.62 24.52 -1.84
N LYS A 402 -5.97 25.68 -1.91
CA LYS A 402 -5.22 26.11 -3.10
C LYS A 402 -4.06 25.15 -3.39
N THR A 403 -3.30 24.77 -2.38
CA THR A 403 -2.21 23.79 -2.50
C THR A 403 -2.72 22.43 -2.97
N MET A 404 -3.78 21.91 -2.34
CA MET A 404 -4.39 20.63 -2.72
C MET A 404 -4.86 20.63 -4.17
N LYS A 405 -5.44 21.74 -4.64
CA LYS A 405 -5.80 21.89 -6.06
C LYS A 405 -4.57 21.83 -6.97
N GLN A 406 -3.51 22.55 -6.64
CA GLN A 406 -2.27 22.55 -7.43
C GLN A 406 -1.63 21.15 -7.50
N LEU A 407 -1.57 20.44 -6.37
CA LEU A 407 -1.05 19.07 -6.31
C LEU A 407 -1.95 18.08 -7.07
N SER A 408 -3.28 18.25 -7.01
CA SER A 408 -4.24 17.47 -7.80
C SER A 408 -4.06 17.70 -9.31
N ASP A 409 -3.80 18.94 -9.73
CA ASP A 409 -3.52 19.22 -11.14
C ASP A 409 -2.19 18.57 -11.57
N GLN A 410 -1.14 18.61 -10.71
CA GLN A 410 0.15 17.97 -10.96
C GLN A 410 0.05 16.44 -11.05
N ILE A 411 -0.61 15.79 -10.08
CA ILE A 411 -0.73 14.33 -10.02
C ILE A 411 -1.49 13.80 -11.25
N LYS A 412 -2.52 14.52 -11.71
CA LYS A 412 -3.28 14.20 -12.92
C LYS A 412 -2.43 14.39 -14.18
N ALA A 413 -1.62 15.44 -14.23
CA ALA A 413 -0.71 15.70 -15.35
C ALA A 413 0.44 14.68 -15.45
N CYS A 414 0.80 13.99 -14.36
CA CYS A 414 1.87 12.99 -14.40
C CYS A 414 1.61 11.86 -15.39
N CYS A 415 0.34 11.45 -15.57
CA CYS A 415 -0.05 10.32 -16.41
C CYS A 415 0.79 9.05 -16.11
N GLY A 416 0.96 8.74 -14.81
CA GLY A 416 1.90 7.71 -14.35
C GLY A 416 1.64 6.33 -14.96
N LEU A 417 0.38 5.92 -15.05
CA LEU A 417 0.00 4.66 -15.70
C LEU A 417 0.47 4.61 -17.17
N GLU A 418 0.21 5.66 -17.95
CA GLU A 418 0.60 5.72 -19.36
C GLU A 418 2.12 5.61 -19.52
N LYS A 419 2.89 6.30 -18.68
CA LYS A 419 4.35 6.24 -18.72
C LYS A 419 4.89 4.87 -18.35
N VAL A 420 4.32 4.24 -17.31
CA VAL A 420 4.67 2.86 -16.91
C VAL A 420 4.34 1.89 -18.04
N THR A 421 3.16 2.00 -18.66
CA THR A 421 2.76 1.16 -19.79
C THR A 421 3.70 1.34 -20.99
N LYS A 422 4.08 2.57 -21.33
CA LYS A 422 5.05 2.83 -22.40
C LYS A 422 6.42 2.20 -22.13
N GLU A 423 6.91 2.26 -20.90
CA GLU A 423 8.17 1.61 -20.53
C GLU A 423 8.04 0.07 -20.58
N ALA A 424 6.91 -0.48 -20.13
CA ALA A 424 6.62 -1.91 -20.24
C ALA A 424 6.60 -2.38 -21.71
N GLU A 425 5.91 -1.65 -22.59
CA GLU A 425 5.87 -1.94 -24.03
C GLU A 425 7.26 -1.88 -24.66
N LYS A 426 8.07 -0.88 -24.27
CA LYS A 426 9.46 -0.73 -24.72
C LYS A 426 10.31 -1.94 -24.32
N LEU A 427 10.22 -2.40 -23.06
CA LEU A 427 10.94 -3.58 -22.59
C LEU A 427 10.53 -4.86 -23.34
N ILE A 428 9.23 -5.04 -23.59
CA ILE A 428 8.70 -6.18 -24.36
C ILE A 428 9.21 -6.14 -25.82
N GLN A 429 9.38 -4.95 -26.39
CA GLN A 429 9.90 -4.82 -27.75
C GLN A 429 11.41 -5.06 -27.82
N GLU A 430 12.17 -4.51 -26.88
CA GLU A 430 13.63 -4.66 -26.79
C GLU A 430 14.05 -6.09 -26.48
N SER A 431 13.24 -6.86 -25.74
CA SER A 431 13.57 -8.24 -25.38
C SER A 431 13.50 -9.24 -26.54
N LYS A 432 12.90 -8.85 -27.67
CA LYS A 432 12.76 -9.65 -28.90
C LYS A 432 13.92 -9.49 -29.89
N LEU A 433 14.76 -8.46 -29.69
CA LEU A 433 15.96 -8.17 -30.47
C LEU A 433 17.13 -8.99 -29.93
#